data_AF-A0A517ZIM6-F1
#
_entry.id   AF-A0A517ZIM6-F1
#
_cell.length_a   1.000
_cell.length_b   1.000
_cell.length_c   1.000
_cell.angle_alpha   90.00
_cell.angle_beta   90.00
_cell.angle_gamma   90.00
#
_symmetry.space_group_name_H-M   'P 1'
#
loop_
_entity.id
_entity.type
_entity.pdbx_description
1 polymer ?
#
loop_
_entity_poly.entity_id
_entity_poly.type
_entity_poly.pdbx_seq_one_letter_code
_entity_poly.pdbx_strand_id
1 'polypeptide(L)'
;MISGTQYERIARRLVDESRKGRITTCAFTAAVPTIAAQLKRDAGSGLLKLWGRSRNFDEFAQDIIVHPKILTVIGTLAQEKIRDGQSYHAGLIHTYGYLFSWLQTPFGYKRKRWLNHTIEEGLGLPRRTLTAEPKQGTLLQNVTWCLGQIALCDCRQWKRASAENSDIAEVLRDYAFAALKSSRITEDVTVTDAGGKRRISLRTDMVELQANRRGSAPQSLVVYSVKDPRLGGVRLISTFTTEAAHIHELCQLHALGRQQPIRPRYNCYIEGFPNGTLLGHRRLTQN
;
A
#
# COMPACT_ATOMS: atom_id res chain seq x y z
N MET A 1 16.11 -4.36 -18.70
CA MET A 1 15.17 -4.63 -17.59
C MET A 1 16.01 -4.92 -16.37
N ILE A 2 15.75 -4.23 -15.25
CA ILE A 2 16.48 -4.50 -14.00
C ILE A 2 15.95 -5.82 -13.44
N SER A 3 16.81 -6.83 -13.31
CA SER A 3 16.44 -8.13 -12.69
C SER A 3 16.21 -7.96 -11.18
N GLY A 4 15.50 -8.91 -10.55
CA GLY A 4 15.35 -8.93 -9.09
C GLY A 4 16.70 -8.90 -8.35
N THR A 5 17.71 -9.58 -8.89
CA THR A 5 19.09 -9.58 -8.38
C THR A 5 19.76 -8.21 -8.50
N GLN A 6 19.44 -7.42 -9.53
CA GLN A 6 19.96 -6.07 -9.68
C GLN A 6 19.31 -5.10 -8.67
N TYR A 7 17.99 -5.19 -8.44
CA TYR A 7 17.32 -4.42 -7.38
C TYR A 7 17.86 -4.76 -5.99
N GLU A 8 18.22 -6.03 -5.75
CA GLU A 8 18.86 -6.43 -4.51
C GLU A 8 20.19 -5.70 -4.30
N ARG A 9 21.08 -5.73 -5.30
CA ARG A 9 22.37 -5.02 -5.28
C ARG A 9 22.20 -3.52 -5.06
N ILE A 10 21.24 -2.91 -5.75
CA ILE A 10 20.92 -1.48 -5.63
C ILE A 10 20.44 -1.15 -4.22
N ALA A 11 19.48 -1.91 -3.68
CA ALA A 11 18.93 -1.69 -2.35
C ALA A 11 20.03 -1.78 -1.29
N ARG A 12 20.90 -2.81 -1.36
CA ARG A 12 22.05 -2.95 -0.45
C ARG A 12 22.96 -1.73 -0.50
N ARG A 13 23.37 -1.32 -1.71
CA ARG A 13 24.22 -0.14 -1.92
C ARG A 13 23.58 1.12 -1.33
N LEU A 14 22.29 1.37 -1.61
CA LEU A 14 21.62 2.57 -1.11
C LEU A 14 21.49 2.57 0.43
N VAL A 15 21.27 1.41 1.05
CA VAL A 15 21.28 1.28 2.51
C VAL A 15 22.66 1.58 3.08
N ASP A 16 23.74 1.05 2.48
CA ASP A 16 25.10 1.31 2.93
C ASP A 16 25.48 2.79 2.79
N GLU A 17 25.14 3.42 1.66
CA GLU A 17 25.35 4.86 1.46
C GLU A 17 24.52 5.70 2.43
N SER A 18 23.31 5.23 2.80
CA SER A 18 22.48 5.90 3.79
C SER A 18 23.09 5.85 5.19
N ARG A 19 23.63 4.70 5.60
CA ARG A 19 24.33 4.50 6.87
C ARG A 19 25.56 5.40 6.97
N LYS A 20 26.31 5.52 5.87
CA LYS A 20 27.46 6.44 5.74
C LYS A 20 27.07 7.91 5.61
N GLY A 21 25.77 8.22 5.50
CA GLY A 21 25.26 9.58 5.33
C GLY A 21 25.55 10.23 3.99
N ARG A 22 25.87 9.43 2.96
CA ARG A 22 26.27 9.90 1.63
C ARG A 22 25.13 9.84 0.60
N ILE A 23 23.97 9.31 0.97
CA ILE A 23 22.83 9.25 0.05
C ILE A 23 22.28 10.66 -0.22
N THR A 24 22.21 11.02 -1.50
CA THR A 24 21.65 12.28 -2.02
C THR A 24 20.63 11.97 -3.12
N THR A 25 19.84 12.97 -3.52
CA THR A 25 18.95 12.87 -4.68
C THR A 25 19.71 12.55 -5.96
N CYS A 26 20.91 13.12 -6.14
CA CYS A 26 21.78 12.84 -7.28
C CYS A 26 22.27 11.38 -7.28
N ALA A 27 22.81 10.90 -6.16
CA ALA A 27 23.28 9.51 -6.03
C ALA A 27 22.14 8.50 -6.22
N PHE A 28 20.95 8.79 -5.69
CA PHE A 28 19.77 7.97 -5.90
C PHE A 28 19.32 7.97 -7.37
N THR A 29 19.24 9.15 -8.00
CA THR A 29 18.84 9.29 -9.41
C THR A 29 19.80 8.56 -10.34
N ALA A 30 21.11 8.62 -10.06
CA ALA A 30 22.11 7.88 -10.82
C ALA A 30 21.97 6.35 -10.65
N ALA A 31 21.58 5.88 -9.47
CA ALA A 31 21.42 4.46 -9.20
C ALA A 31 20.13 3.87 -9.80
N VAL A 32 19.04 4.64 -9.82
CA VAL A 32 17.70 4.20 -10.26
C VAL A 32 16.98 5.29 -11.08
N PRO A 33 17.48 5.63 -12.29
CA PRO A 33 16.97 6.75 -13.07
C PRO A 33 15.47 6.59 -13.41
N THR A 34 15.03 5.37 -13.72
CA THR A 34 13.63 5.07 -14.02
C THR A 34 12.71 5.34 -12.82
N ILE A 35 13.12 4.96 -11.60
CA ILE A 35 12.34 5.20 -10.39
C ILE A 35 12.33 6.69 -10.04
N ALA A 36 13.46 7.38 -10.19
CA ALA A 36 13.53 8.82 -9.98
C ALA A 36 12.64 9.60 -10.97
N ALA A 37 12.56 9.17 -12.23
CA ALA A 37 11.65 9.75 -13.21
C ALA A 37 10.17 9.50 -12.86
N GLN A 38 9.81 8.31 -12.39
CA GLN A 38 8.46 8.02 -11.90
C GLN A 38 8.08 8.90 -10.71
N LEU A 39 8.95 9.03 -9.70
CA LEU A 39 8.71 9.89 -8.53
C LEU A 39 8.43 11.35 -8.93
N LYS A 40 9.19 11.88 -9.88
CA LYS A 40 8.97 13.24 -10.41
C LYS A 40 7.64 13.36 -11.15
N ARG A 41 7.21 12.34 -11.90
CA ARG A 41 5.90 12.31 -12.56
C ARG A 41 4.74 12.20 -11.58
N ASP A 42 4.95 11.52 -10.45
CA ASP A 42 3.93 11.38 -9.41
C ASP A 42 3.77 12.64 -8.54
N ALA A 43 4.74 13.55 -8.60
CA ALA A 43 4.68 14.80 -7.87
C ALA A 43 3.41 15.58 -8.21
N GLY A 44 2.63 15.92 -7.19
CA GLY A 44 1.37 16.66 -7.35
C GLY A 44 0.18 15.85 -7.88
N SER A 45 0.36 14.57 -8.24
CA SER A 45 -0.74 13.72 -8.71
C SER A 45 -1.88 13.62 -7.69
N GLY A 46 -3.12 13.73 -8.15
CA GLY A 46 -4.30 13.48 -7.33
C GLY A 46 -4.35 12.06 -6.74
N LEU A 47 -3.73 11.08 -7.42
CA LEU A 47 -3.63 9.70 -6.94
C LEU A 47 -2.73 9.58 -5.72
N LEU A 48 -1.62 10.32 -5.68
CA LEU A 48 -0.72 10.33 -4.52
C LEU A 48 -1.47 10.71 -3.24
N LYS A 49 -2.37 11.71 -3.34
CA LYS A 49 -3.19 12.22 -2.23
C LYS A 49 -4.24 11.22 -1.73
N LEU A 50 -4.48 10.11 -2.42
CA LEU A 50 -5.41 9.06 -1.96
C LEU A 50 -4.83 8.18 -0.86
N TRP A 51 -3.53 8.31 -0.56
CA TRP A 51 -2.87 7.52 0.45
C TRP A 51 -2.85 8.21 1.82
N GLY A 52 -2.86 7.39 2.86
CA GLY A 52 -2.84 7.83 4.25
C GLY A 52 -1.44 7.81 4.83
N ARG A 53 -1.36 7.51 6.13
CA ARG A 53 -0.11 7.46 6.89
C ARG A 53 0.21 6.03 7.32
N SER A 54 1.50 5.70 7.29
CA SER A 54 2.00 4.39 7.70
C SER A 54 3.23 4.51 8.60
N ARG A 55 3.41 3.53 9.48
CA ARG A 55 4.63 3.36 10.29
C ARG A 55 5.73 2.74 9.43
N ASN A 56 6.96 3.20 9.61
CA ASN A 56 8.15 2.60 8.98
C ASN A 56 8.81 1.59 9.93
N PHE A 57 8.03 0.62 10.37
CA PHE A 57 8.45 -0.43 11.31
C PHE A 57 7.66 -1.70 11.04
N ASP A 58 8.30 -2.86 11.03
CA ASP A 58 7.64 -4.16 10.87
C ASP A 58 7.47 -4.84 12.22
N GLU A 59 6.23 -5.16 12.59
CA GLU A 59 5.93 -5.79 13.89
C GLU A 59 6.47 -7.23 14.03
N PHE A 60 6.71 -7.95 12.93
CA PHE A 60 7.21 -9.32 13.01
C PHE A 60 8.74 -9.37 13.04
N ALA A 61 9.38 -8.53 12.23
CA ALA A 61 10.84 -8.45 12.19
C ALA A 61 11.43 -7.50 13.25
N GLN A 62 10.58 -6.72 13.93
CA GLN A 62 10.96 -5.76 14.99
C GLN A 62 12.03 -4.75 14.53
N ASP A 63 11.97 -4.32 13.26
CA ASP A 63 12.96 -3.44 12.66
C ASP A 63 12.33 -2.47 11.66
N ILE A 64 13.11 -1.45 11.29
CA ILE A 64 12.77 -0.43 10.30
C ILE A 64 12.66 -1.07 8.92
N ILE A 65 11.55 -0.78 8.22
CA ILE A 65 11.29 -1.37 6.90
C ILE A 65 12.23 -0.79 5.84
N VAL A 66 12.39 0.54 5.83
CA VAL A 66 13.21 1.28 4.88
C VAL A 66 14.05 2.31 5.62
N HIS A 67 15.33 2.42 5.31
CA HIS A 67 16.19 3.40 5.97
C HIS A 67 15.62 4.83 5.81
N PRO A 68 15.46 5.63 6.89
CA PRO A 68 14.77 6.92 6.82
C PRO A 68 15.34 7.91 5.79
N LYS A 69 16.67 7.95 5.61
CA LYS A 69 17.31 8.79 4.59
C LYS A 69 16.91 8.45 3.14
N ILE A 70 16.64 7.17 2.85
CA ILE A 70 16.10 6.77 1.53
C ILE A 70 14.69 7.34 1.36
N LEU A 71 13.86 7.23 2.40
CA LEU A 71 12.51 7.81 2.39
C LEU A 71 12.55 9.34 2.23
N THR A 72 13.49 10.03 2.88
CA THR A 72 13.69 11.48 2.68
C THR A 72 13.93 11.81 1.22
N VAL A 73 14.86 11.10 0.56
CA VAL A 73 15.16 11.32 -0.87
C VAL A 73 13.94 11.04 -1.76
N ILE A 74 13.18 9.97 -1.47
CA ILE A 74 11.92 9.65 -2.15
C ILE A 74 10.92 10.80 -2.01
N GLY A 75 10.72 11.30 -0.79
CA GLY A 75 9.84 12.45 -0.51
C GLY A 75 10.24 13.70 -1.27
N THR A 76 11.53 14.01 -1.29
CA THR A 76 12.06 15.17 -2.03
C THR A 76 11.79 15.05 -3.54
N LEU A 77 12.01 13.88 -4.14
CA LEU A 77 11.77 13.67 -5.57
C LEU A 77 10.27 13.70 -5.93
N ALA A 78 9.41 13.20 -5.03
CA ALA A 78 7.95 13.24 -5.18
C ALA A 78 7.32 14.58 -4.76
N GLN A 79 8.13 15.55 -4.30
CA GLN A 79 7.67 16.83 -3.74
C GLN A 79 6.59 16.67 -2.64
N GLU A 80 6.74 15.66 -1.79
CA GLU A 80 5.76 15.29 -0.78
C GLU A 80 6.41 15.22 0.60
N LYS A 81 5.67 15.62 1.65
CA LYS A 81 6.13 15.53 3.03
C LYS A 81 6.09 14.06 3.47
N ILE A 82 7.17 13.35 3.16
CA ILE A 82 7.27 11.91 3.39
C ILE A 82 7.12 11.53 4.86
N ARG A 83 7.58 12.36 5.80
CA ARG A 83 7.55 12.07 7.25
C ARG A 83 6.80 13.17 7.99
N ASP A 84 6.00 12.75 8.96
CA ASP A 84 5.26 13.63 9.86
C ASP A 84 5.18 13.01 11.24
N GLY A 85 5.96 13.57 12.16
CA GLY A 85 6.24 12.97 13.46
C GLY A 85 6.82 11.55 13.32
N GLN A 86 6.04 10.56 13.74
CA GLN A 86 6.39 9.13 13.71
C GLN A 86 5.83 8.39 12.48
N SER A 87 5.10 9.08 11.61
CA SER A 87 4.40 8.49 10.48
C SER A 87 5.04 8.88 9.15
N TYR A 88 4.77 8.07 8.13
CA TYR A 88 5.27 8.25 6.77
C TYR A 88 4.12 8.21 5.76
N HIS A 89 4.28 8.87 4.60
CA HIS A 89 3.30 8.81 3.52
C HIS A 89 3.17 7.36 2.99
N ALA A 90 1.97 6.77 3.12
CA ALA A 90 1.75 5.35 2.90
C ALA A 90 2.04 4.91 1.45
N GLY A 91 1.60 5.68 0.45
CA GLY A 91 1.84 5.33 -0.96
C GLY A 91 3.33 5.23 -1.28
N LEU A 92 4.10 6.27 -0.98
CA LEU A 92 5.53 6.33 -1.23
C LEU A 92 6.33 5.25 -0.50
N ILE A 93 6.02 4.93 0.77
CA ILE A 93 6.73 3.84 1.47
C ILE A 93 6.33 2.47 0.90
N HIS A 94 5.03 2.19 0.73
CA HIS A 94 4.55 0.88 0.31
C HIS A 94 4.80 0.57 -1.16
N THR A 95 5.06 1.57 -2.00
CA THR A 95 5.48 1.40 -3.41
C THR A 95 7.01 1.54 -3.53
N TYR A 96 7.51 2.75 -3.72
CA TYR A 96 8.92 3.03 -3.98
C TYR A 96 9.83 2.67 -2.81
N GLY A 97 9.44 2.93 -1.58
CA GLY A 97 10.22 2.59 -0.40
C GLY A 97 10.50 1.08 -0.31
N TYR A 98 9.47 0.26 -0.58
CA TYR A 98 9.57 -1.19 -0.50
C TYR A 98 10.57 -1.78 -1.49
N LEU A 99 10.78 -1.16 -2.66
CA LEU A 99 11.83 -1.58 -3.61
C LEU A 99 13.23 -1.60 -2.97
N PHE A 100 13.45 -0.73 -1.99
CA PHE A 100 14.74 -0.54 -1.30
C PHE A 100 14.74 -1.07 0.14
N SER A 101 13.69 -1.79 0.53
CA SER A 101 13.66 -2.49 1.81
C SER A 101 14.63 -3.66 1.80
N TRP A 102 15.60 -3.64 2.74
CA TRP A 102 16.51 -4.76 2.98
C TRP A 102 16.01 -5.74 4.05
N LEU A 103 14.87 -5.44 4.66
CA LEU A 103 14.31 -6.22 5.75
C LEU A 103 13.77 -7.56 5.25
N GLN A 104 14.29 -8.66 5.80
CA GLN A 104 13.74 -9.99 5.61
C GLN A 104 12.69 -10.27 6.69
N THR A 105 11.49 -10.68 6.28
CA THR A 105 10.41 -11.05 7.19
C THR A 105 10.09 -12.54 7.04
N PRO A 106 9.28 -13.16 7.94
CA PRO A 106 8.80 -14.53 7.75
C PRO A 106 8.08 -14.74 6.40
N PHE A 107 7.52 -13.67 5.83
CA PHE A 107 6.83 -13.67 4.53
C PHE A 107 7.76 -13.31 3.35
N GLY A 108 9.07 -13.27 3.58
CA GLY A 108 10.09 -12.84 2.62
C GLY A 108 10.34 -11.33 2.61
N TYR A 109 11.01 -10.86 1.55
CA TYR A 109 11.33 -9.44 1.39
C TYR A 109 10.13 -8.64 0.89
N LYS A 110 9.88 -7.48 1.51
CA LYS A 110 8.81 -6.55 1.09
C LYS A 110 8.92 -6.14 -0.37
N ARG A 111 10.14 -5.95 -0.89
CA ARG A 111 10.42 -5.59 -2.30
C ARG A 111 9.84 -6.57 -3.33
N LYS A 112 9.71 -7.85 -2.97
CA LYS A 112 9.18 -8.87 -3.89
C LYS A 112 7.79 -8.52 -4.41
N ARG A 113 6.99 -7.78 -3.62
CA ARG A 113 5.64 -7.33 -3.99
C ARG A 113 5.56 -6.61 -5.33
N TRP A 114 6.62 -5.90 -5.73
CA TRP A 114 6.67 -5.10 -6.96
C TRP A 114 7.69 -5.61 -7.97
N LEU A 115 8.39 -6.69 -7.64
CA LEU A 115 9.38 -7.33 -8.52
C LEU A 115 8.88 -8.67 -9.06
N ASN A 116 7.90 -9.28 -8.40
CA ASN A 116 7.19 -10.44 -8.92
C ASN A 116 5.93 -10.02 -9.68
N HIS A 117 5.30 -10.99 -10.33
CA HIS A 117 4.09 -10.78 -11.14
C HIS A 117 2.83 -11.32 -10.48
N THR A 118 2.85 -11.58 -9.17
CA THR A 118 1.77 -12.34 -8.49
C THR A 118 0.42 -11.65 -8.57
N ILE A 119 0.37 -10.33 -8.33
CA ILE A 119 -0.88 -9.56 -8.41
C ILE A 119 -1.39 -9.51 -9.85
N GLU A 120 -0.48 -9.29 -10.81
CA GLU A 120 -0.82 -9.17 -12.22
C GLU A 120 -1.37 -10.50 -12.75
N GLU A 121 -0.67 -11.60 -12.50
CA GLU A 121 -1.11 -12.95 -12.87
C GLU A 121 -2.46 -13.30 -12.21
N GLY A 122 -2.63 -12.99 -10.92
CA GLY A 122 -3.86 -13.28 -10.19
C GLY A 122 -5.08 -12.48 -10.67
N LEU A 123 -4.84 -11.30 -11.24
CA LEU A 123 -5.86 -10.46 -11.88
C LEU A 123 -5.94 -10.69 -13.41
N GLY A 124 -5.17 -11.62 -13.98
CA GLY A 124 -5.13 -11.78 -15.45
C GLY A 124 -4.61 -10.55 -16.21
N LEU A 125 -3.88 -9.65 -15.55
CA LEU A 125 -3.27 -8.47 -16.15
C LEU A 125 -1.96 -8.84 -16.87
N PRO A 126 -1.58 -8.11 -17.94
CA PRO A 126 -0.27 -8.24 -18.53
C PRO A 126 0.84 -7.99 -17.50
N ARG A 127 1.91 -8.79 -17.58
CA ARG A 127 3.11 -8.57 -16.76
C ARG A 127 3.67 -7.16 -16.98
N ARG A 128 4.19 -6.55 -15.92
CA ARG A 128 4.74 -5.18 -15.90
C ARG A 128 3.67 -4.09 -16.06
N THR A 129 2.50 -4.35 -15.49
CA THR A 129 1.45 -3.36 -15.26
C THR A 129 1.59 -2.74 -13.86
N LEU A 130 1.89 -3.57 -12.84
CA LEU A 130 1.95 -3.19 -11.42
C LEU A 130 3.34 -3.39 -10.80
N THR A 131 4.39 -3.58 -11.62
CA THR A 131 5.77 -3.75 -11.14
C THR A 131 6.55 -2.44 -11.06
N ALA A 132 7.78 -2.51 -10.54
CA ALA A 132 8.70 -1.38 -10.36
C ALA A 132 8.96 -0.54 -11.63
N GLU A 133 8.95 -1.19 -12.80
CA GLU A 133 9.20 -0.55 -14.09
C GLU A 133 8.08 -0.93 -15.07
N PRO A 134 6.89 -0.33 -14.89
CA PRO A 134 5.75 -0.64 -15.74
C PRO A 134 6.02 -0.16 -17.17
N LYS A 135 5.33 -0.78 -18.16
CA LYS A 135 5.45 -0.35 -19.56
C LYS A 135 4.78 1.00 -19.83
N GLN A 136 3.73 1.33 -19.08
CA GLN A 136 2.95 2.56 -19.18
C GLN A 136 2.59 3.04 -17.77
N GLY A 137 2.49 4.35 -17.57
CA GLY A 137 2.27 4.98 -16.27
C GLY A 137 3.46 4.89 -15.32
N THR A 138 3.17 5.00 -14.02
CA THR A 138 4.13 4.79 -12.92
C THR A 138 3.66 3.65 -12.02
N LEU A 139 4.58 3.08 -11.24
CA LEU A 139 4.24 2.07 -10.23
C LEU A 139 3.15 2.60 -9.30
N LEU A 140 3.33 3.81 -8.76
CA LEU A 140 2.38 4.39 -7.82
C LEU A 140 1.03 4.65 -8.46
N GLN A 141 0.97 5.23 -9.65
CA GLN A 141 -0.31 5.55 -10.29
C GLN A 141 -1.07 4.29 -10.67
N ASN A 142 -0.40 3.30 -11.27
CA ASN A 142 -1.02 2.03 -11.65
C ASN A 142 -1.53 1.25 -10.44
N VAL A 143 -0.72 1.14 -9.39
CA VAL A 143 -1.14 0.50 -8.13
C VAL A 143 -2.30 1.28 -7.51
N THR A 144 -2.18 2.60 -7.38
CA THR A 144 -3.25 3.41 -6.79
C THR A 144 -4.55 3.28 -7.58
N TRP A 145 -4.48 3.21 -8.91
CA TRP A 145 -5.65 3.03 -9.74
C TRP A 145 -6.33 1.69 -9.47
N CYS A 146 -5.57 0.60 -9.54
CA CYS A 146 -6.07 -0.73 -9.22
C CYS A 146 -6.72 -0.80 -7.83
N LEU A 147 -6.06 -0.23 -6.82
CA LEU A 147 -6.56 -0.21 -5.45
C LEU A 147 -7.76 0.73 -5.26
N GLY A 148 -7.80 1.85 -5.99
CA GLY A 148 -8.90 2.80 -5.96
C GLY A 148 -10.19 2.19 -6.50
N GLN A 149 -10.10 1.43 -7.60
CA GLN A 149 -11.24 0.70 -8.15
C GLN A 149 -11.79 -0.38 -7.20
N ILE A 150 -10.94 -0.96 -6.34
CA ILE A 150 -11.34 -1.97 -5.36
C ILE A 150 -11.89 -1.31 -4.08
N ALA A 151 -11.09 -0.47 -3.43
CA ALA A 151 -11.35 -0.01 -2.07
C ALA A 151 -12.05 1.36 -1.99
N LEU A 152 -12.01 2.16 -3.06
CA LEU A 152 -12.48 3.55 -3.07
C LEU A 152 -13.57 3.82 -4.11
N CYS A 153 -14.09 2.81 -4.82
CA CYS A 153 -15.09 2.98 -5.88
C CYS A 153 -16.37 3.70 -5.41
N ASP A 154 -16.72 3.56 -4.13
CA ASP A 154 -17.84 4.21 -3.45
C ASP A 154 -17.54 5.67 -3.00
N CYS A 155 -16.32 6.17 -3.21
CA CYS A 155 -15.85 7.42 -2.63
C CYS A 155 -15.79 8.58 -3.64
N ARG A 156 -16.34 9.75 -3.29
CA ARG A 156 -16.32 10.96 -4.13
C ARG A 156 -14.91 11.41 -4.53
N GLN A 157 -13.96 11.32 -3.61
CA GLN A 157 -12.55 11.68 -3.87
C GLN A 157 -11.90 10.79 -4.95
N TRP A 158 -12.31 9.52 -5.05
CA TRP A 158 -11.81 8.61 -6.07
C TRP A 158 -12.37 9.00 -7.43
N LYS A 159 -13.67 9.28 -7.53
CA LYS A 159 -14.30 9.76 -8.77
C LYS A 159 -13.63 11.03 -9.30
N ARG A 160 -13.26 11.96 -8.41
CA ARG A 160 -12.51 13.16 -8.79
C ARG A 160 -11.10 12.82 -9.27
N ALA A 161 -10.32 12.10 -8.44
CA ALA A 161 -8.94 11.79 -8.77
C ALA A 161 -8.81 10.93 -10.04
N SER A 162 -9.68 9.95 -10.23
CA SER A 162 -9.67 9.09 -11.42
C SER A 162 -10.00 9.85 -12.71
N ALA A 163 -10.91 10.83 -12.67
CA ALA A 163 -11.22 11.66 -13.83
C ALA A 163 -10.06 12.59 -14.25
N GLU A 164 -9.24 13.03 -13.28
CA GLU A 164 -8.13 13.96 -13.51
C GLU A 164 -6.82 13.26 -13.95
N ASN A 165 -6.72 11.93 -13.90
CA ASN A 165 -5.48 11.21 -14.17
C ASN A 165 -5.49 10.43 -15.49
N SER A 166 -4.59 10.81 -16.41
CA SER A 166 -4.43 10.18 -17.73
C SER A 166 -3.21 9.26 -17.86
N ASP A 167 -2.18 9.40 -17.01
CA ASP A 167 -0.92 8.65 -17.09
C ASP A 167 -0.96 7.28 -16.37
N ILE A 168 -2.03 6.52 -16.62
CA ILE A 168 -2.18 5.13 -16.16
C ILE A 168 -2.05 4.15 -17.32
N ALA A 169 -1.68 2.91 -16.99
CA ALA A 169 -1.71 1.82 -17.97
C ALA A 169 -3.12 1.63 -18.55
N GLU A 170 -3.23 1.57 -19.87
CA GLU A 170 -4.49 1.45 -20.61
C GLU A 170 -5.27 0.20 -20.22
N VAL A 171 -4.56 -0.92 -20.05
CA VAL A 171 -5.16 -2.17 -19.59
C VAL A 171 -5.87 -2.05 -18.23
N LEU A 172 -5.47 -1.10 -17.38
CA LEU A 172 -6.14 -0.85 -16.10
C LEU A 172 -7.40 0.02 -16.25
N ARG A 173 -7.53 0.80 -17.33
CA ARG A 173 -8.77 1.54 -17.62
C ARG A 173 -9.88 0.60 -18.06
N ASP A 174 -9.52 -0.37 -18.90
CA ASP A 174 -10.47 -1.28 -19.53
C ASP A 174 -10.73 -2.53 -18.68
N TYR A 175 -10.00 -2.69 -17.57
CA TYR A 175 -10.15 -3.84 -16.70
C TYR A 175 -11.51 -3.85 -15.98
N ALA A 176 -12.22 -4.98 -16.04
CA ALA A 176 -13.54 -5.16 -15.47
C ALA A 176 -13.51 -5.36 -13.93
N PHE A 177 -13.09 -4.35 -13.18
CA PHE A 177 -13.01 -4.40 -11.70
C PHE A 177 -14.35 -4.76 -11.04
N ALA A 178 -15.47 -4.37 -11.63
CA ALA A 178 -16.80 -4.69 -11.11
C ALA A 178 -17.15 -6.19 -11.18
N ALA A 179 -16.45 -6.98 -12.00
CA ALA A 179 -16.62 -8.42 -12.11
C ALA A 179 -15.78 -9.21 -11.10
N LEU A 180 -14.95 -8.53 -10.30
CA LEU A 180 -14.14 -9.17 -9.27
C LEU A 180 -15.01 -9.62 -8.09
N LYS A 181 -14.91 -10.90 -7.73
CA LYS A 181 -15.50 -11.41 -6.49
C LYS A 181 -14.75 -10.81 -5.31
N SER A 182 -15.46 -10.03 -4.50
CA SER A 182 -14.83 -9.26 -3.44
C SER A 182 -15.66 -9.26 -2.16
N SER A 183 -14.96 -9.08 -1.05
CA SER A 183 -15.59 -8.86 0.25
C SER A 183 -14.87 -7.74 0.99
N ARG A 184 -15.59 -7.07 1.88
CA ARG A 184 -15.08 -5.97 2.69
C ARG A 184 -15.40 -6.21 4.15
N ILE A 185 -14.37 -6.18 4.98
CA ILE A 185 -14.52 -6.00 6.42
C ILE A 185 -14.47 -4.51 6.73
N THR A 186 -15.46 -4.01 7.48
CA THR A 186 -15.47 -2.64 8.01
C THR A 186 -15.48 -2.68 9.53
N GLU A 187 -14.51 -2.02 10.14
CA GLU A 187 -14.30 -1.92 11.58
C GLU A 187 -14.48 -0.46 12.02
N ASP A 188 -15.60 -0.16 12.68
CA ASP A 188 -15.92 1.16 13.19
C ASP A 188 -15.52 1.29 14.66
N VAL A 189 -14.79 2.36 14.99
CA VAL A 189 -14.32 2.60 16.36
C VAL A 189 -14.18 4.09 16.66
N THR A 190 -14.31 4.46 17.93
CA THR A 190 -14.16 5.85 18.39
C THR A 190 -12.77 6.05 18.96
N VAL A 191 -12.00 6.94 18.34
CA VAL A 191 -10.67 7.37 18.80
C VAL A 191 -10.81 8.68 19.57
N THR A 192 -10.05 8.84 20.65
CA THR A 192 -10.00 10.07 21.45
C THR A 192 -8.58 10.60 21.46
N ASP A 193 -8.40 11.87 21.13
CA ASP A 193 -7.11 12.56 21.27
C ASP A 193 -7.30 14.04 21.63
N ALA A 194 -6.24 14.84 21.47
CA ALA A 194 -6.25 16.28 21.76
C ALA A 194 -7.37 17.06 21.04
N GLY A 195 -7.79 16.60 19.85
CA GLY A 195 -8.89 17.21 19.10
C GLY A 195 -10.26 16.59 19.39
N GLY A 196 -10.40 15.83 20.49
CA GLY A 196 -11.65 15.23 20.94
C GLY A 196 -11.93 13.83 20.41
N LYS A 197 -13.19 13.40 20.55
CA LYS A 197 -13.66 12.08 20.11
C LYS A 197 -14.05 12.12 18.64
N ARG A 198 -13.59 11.15 17.86
CA ARG A 198 -14.05 10.96 16.47
C ARG A 198 -14.22 9.49 16.13
N ARG A 199 -15.23 9.19 15.31
CA ARG A 199 -15.43 7.86 14.76
C ARG A 199 -14.59 7.71 13.49
N ILE A 200 -13.84 6.61 13.43
CA ILE A 200 -13.11 6.18 12.24
C ILE A 200 -13.65 4.83 11.77
N SER A 201 -13.36 4.49 10.51
CA SER A 201 -13.61 3.15 9.97
C SER A 201 -12.34 2.60 9.34
N LEU A 202 -11.89 1.43 9.78
CA LEU A 202 -10.85 0.67 9.10
C LEU A 202 -11.53 -0.28 8.11
N ARG A 203 -11.02 -0.36 6.88
CA ARG A 203 -11.58 -1.19 5.81
C ARG A 203 -10.53 -2.16 5.31
N THR A 204 -10.90 -3.43 5.22
CA THR A 204 -10.10 -4.49 4.61
C THR A 204 -10.90 -5.07 3.46
N ASP A 205 -10.55 -4.67 2.25
CA ASP A 205 -11.09 -5.22 1.02
C ASP A 205 -10.28 -6.44 0.60
N MET A 206 -10.96 -7.50 0.19
CA MET A 206 -10.36 -8.79 -0.16
C MET A 206 -10.93 -9.22 -1.50
N VAL A 207 -10.05 -9.43 -2.48
CA VAL A 207 -10.40 -9.85 -3.84
C VAL A 207 -9.83 -11.23 -4.08
N GLU A 208 -10.67 -12.16 -4.53
CA GLU A 208 -10.21 -13.49 -4.95
C GLU A 208 -9.35 -13.39 -6.21
N LEU A 209 -8.15 -13.98 -6.17
CA LEU A 209 -7.25 -14.04 -7.31
C LEU A 209 -7.38 -15.39 -8.00
N GLN A 210 -7.25 -15.40 -9.32
CA GLN A 210 -7.22 -16.64 -10.08
C GLN A 210 -5.99 -17.48 -9.69
N ALA A 211 -6.16 -18.80 -9.68
CA ALA A 211 -5.06 -19.71 -9.38
C ALA A 211 -4.04 -19.68 -10.55
N ASN A 212 -2.87 -19.10 -10.31
CA ASN A 212 -1.86 -18.89 -11.36
C ASN A 212 -1.21 -20.19 -11.88
N ARG A 213 -1.31 -21.30 -11.13
CA ARG A 213 -0.73 -22.61 -11.50
C ARG A 213 -1.55 -23.77 -10.94
N ARG A 214 -1.66 -24.88 -11.69
CA ARG A 214 -2.20 -26.16 -11.18
C ARG A 214 -1.49 -26.52 -9.87
N GLY A 215 -2.25 -26.65 -8.78
CA GLY A 215 -1.75 -27.04 -7.46
C GLY A 215 -1.24 -25.91 -6.57
N SER A 216 -1.27 -24.64 -6.99
CA SER A 216 -1.00 -23.52 -6.07
C SER A 216 -2.23 -23.23 -5.21
N ALA A 217 -2.00 -22.93 -3.93
CA ALA A 217 -3.07 -22.55 -3.02
C ALA A 217 -3.78 -21.27 -3.53
N PRO A 218 -5.11 -21.17 -3.42
CA PRO A 218 -5.84 -19.97 -3.79
C PRO A 218 -5.35 -18.78 -2.96
N GLN A 219 -5.16 -17.65 -3.65
CA GLN A 219 -4.71 -16.41 -3.05
C GLN A 219 -5.78 -15.33 -3.14
N SER A 220 -5.66 -14.32 -2.29
CA SER A 220 -6.48 -13.13 -2.35
C SER A 220 -5.62 -11.89 -2.24
N LEU A 221 -6.01 -10.83 -2.95
CA LEU A 221 -5.45 -9.51 -2.80
C LEU A 221 -6.17 -8.80 -1.65
N VAL A 222 -5.41 -8.38 -0.65
CA VAL A 222 -5.90 -7.57 0.46
C VAL A 222 -5.56 -6.11 0.18
N VAL A 223 -6.54 -5.22 0.35
CA VAL A 223 -6.38 -3.76 0.29
C VAL A 223 -6.88 -3.16 1.60
N TYR A 224 -5.99 -2.50 2.31
CA TYR A 224 -6.30 -1.88 3.60
C TYR A 224 -6.42 -0.36 3.45
N SER A 225 -7.52 0.19 3.96
CA SER A 225 -7.79 1.63 3.92
C SER A 225 -8.44 2.13 5.22
N VAL A 226 -8.39 3.45 5.43
CA VAL A 226 -8.94 4.10 6.62
C VAL A 226 -9.84 5.26 6.23
N LYS A 227 -11.04 5.32 6.80
CA LYS A 227 -11.91 6.50 6.78
C LYS A 227 -11.72 7.24 8.10
N ASP A 228 -11.11 8.41 8.06
CA ASP A 228 -11.02 9.32 9.20
C ASP A 228 -11.55 10.69 8.75
N PRO A 229 -12.52 11.29 9.47
CA PRO A 229 -13.05 12.62 9.15
C PRO A 229 -11.96 13.69 8.96
N ARG A 230 -10.84 13.59 9.69
CA ARG A 230 -9.71 14.55 9.57
C ARG A 230 -8.97 14.45 8.24
N LEU A 231 -9.06 13.30 7.58
CA LEU A 231 -8.39 13.06 6.30
C LEU A 231 -9.25 13.50 5.12
N GLY A 232 -10.49 13.98 5.32
CA GLY A 232 -11.38 14.40 4.24
C GLY A 232 -11.91 13.23 3.39
N GLY A 233 -11.78 11.98 3.87
CA GLY A 233 -12.36 10.79 3.24
C GLY A 233 -11.55 9.51 3.49
N VAL A 234 -11.63 8.54 2.59
CA VAL A 234 -11.04 7.20 2.76
C VAL A 234 -9.64 7.16 2.16
N ARG A 235 -8.61 6.78 2.92
CA ARG A 235 -7.23 6.76 2.47
C ARG A 235 -6.68 5.34 2.37
N LEU A 236 -6.04 5.03 1.25
CA LEU A 236 -5.30 3.77 1.06
C LEU A 236 -4.09 3.72 2.01
N ILE A 237 -3.82 2.54 2.56
CA ILE A 237 -2.70 2.34 3.48
C ILE A 237 -1.72 1.31 2.92
N SER A 238 -2.21 0.12 2.56
CA SER A 238 -1.34 -0.99 2.18
C SER A 238 -2.10 -1.98 1.31
N THR A 239 -1.35 -2.81 0.57
CA THR A 239 -1.89 -3.94 -0.16
C THR A 239 -0.88 -5.09 -0.19
N PHE A 240 -1.36 -6.32 -0.22
CA PHE A 240 -0.55 -7.54 -0.35
C PHE A 240 -1.41 -8.73 -0.74
N THR A 241 -0.78 -9.77 -1.29
CA THR A 241 -1.44 -11.06 -1.50
C THR A 241 -1.27 -11.95 -0.27
N THR A 242 -2.28 -12.77 0.02
CA THR A 242 -2.26 -13.74 1.10
C THR A 242 -3.03 -15.00 0.72
N GLU A 243 -2.86 -16.06 1.48
CA GLU A 243 -3.52 -17.34 1.26
C GLU A 243 -4.97 -17.31 1.75
N ALA A 244 -5.82 -18.14 1.14
CA ALA A 244 -7.23 -18.24 1.51
C ALA A 244 -7.47 -18.56 2.99
N ALA A 245 -6.56 -19.29 3.65
CA ALA A 245 -6.65 -19.59 5.08
C ALA A 245 -6.66 -18.31 5.93
N HIS A 246 -5.82 -17.33 5.59
CA HIS A 246 -5.80 -16.05 6.29
C HIS A 246 -7.08 -15.24 6.05
N ILE A 247 -7.63 -15.28 4.82
CA ILE A 247 -8.91 -14.63 4.52
C ILE A 247 -10.05 -15.28 5.30
N HIS A 248 -10.06 -16.61 5.39
CA HIS A 248 -11.04 -17.34 6.17
C HIS A 248 -10.99 -16.93 7.64
N GLU A 249 -9.79 -16.87 8.24
CA GLU A 249 -9.57 -16.37 9.61
C GLU A 249 -10.11 -14.94 9.78
N LEU A 250 -9.83 -14.03 8.84
CA LEU A 250 -10.35 -12.66 8.88
C LEU A 250 -11.89 -12.59 8.81
N CYS A 251 -12.54 -13.55 8.18
CA CYS A 251 -13.99 -13.55 7.97
C CYS A 251 -14.78 -14.37 9.00
N GLN A 252 -14.14 -14.94 10.02
CA GLN A 252 -14.83 -15.78 11.01
C GLN A 252 -15.94 -15.03 11.75
N LEU A 253 -17.10 -15.69 11.91
CA LEU A 253 -18.34 -15.09 12.43
C LEU A 253 -18.21 -14.56 13.86
N HIS A 254 -17.44 -15.24 14.72
CA HIS A 254 -17.23 -14.80 16.11
C HIS A 254 -16.43 -13.48 16.20
N ALA A 255 -15.74 -13.09 15.11
CA ALA A 255 -15.04 -11.83 14.99
C ALA A 255 -15.94 -10.70 14.43
N LEU A 256 -17.25 -10.93 14.26
CA LEU A 256 -18.22 -9.93 13.78
C LEU A 256 -19.09 -9.38 14.92
N GLY A 257 -19.75 -8.25 14.68
CA GLY A 257 -20.66 -7.63 15.63
C GLY A 257 -19.99 -6.59 16.54
N ARG A 258 -20.71 -6.22 17.60
CA ARG A 258 -20.33 -5.15 18.53
C ARG A 258 -19.32 -5.65 19.57
N GLN A 259 -18.63 -4.72 20.22
CA GLN A 259 -17.64 -4.99 21.28
C GLN A 259 -16.46 -5.84 20.81
N GLN A 260 -16.11 -5.75 19.52
CA GLN A 260 -14.95 -6.44 18.98
C GLN A 260 -13.68 -5.62 19.24
N PRO A 261 -12.55 -6.27 19.61
CA PRO A 261 -11.28 -5.58 19.78
C PRO A 261 -10.72 -5.19 18.41
N ILE A 262 -10.58 -3.88 18.19
CA ILE A 262 -10.13 -3.30 16.92
C ILE A 262 -8.80 -2.59 17.15
N ARG A 263 -7.85 -2.79 16.23
CA ARG A 263 -6.58 -2.04 16.15
C ARG A 263 -6.20 -1.76 14.69
N PRO A 264 -5.44 -0.68 14.41
CA PRO A 264 -4.81 -0.47 13.12
C PRO A 264 -3.88 -1.64 12.80
N ARG A 265 -3.91 -2.08 11.54
CA ARG A 265 -3.09 -3.20 11.04
C ARG A 265 -2.22 -2.74 9.88
N TYR A 266 -1.33 -3.63 9.45
CA TYR A 266 -0.56 -3.48 8.20
C TYR A 266 0.19 -2.14 8.11
N ASN A 267 0.81 -1.76 9.24
CA ASN A 267 1.54 -0.52 9.44
C ASN A 267 0.70 0.75 9.32
N CYS A 268 -0.62 0.69 9.42
CA CYS A 268 -1.46 1.88 9.46
C CYS A 268 -1.11 2.76 10.67
N TYR A 269 -0.94 4.06 10.43
CA TYR A 269 -0.79 5.05 11.49
C TYR A 269 -2.03 5.93 11.54
N ILE A 270 -2.62 6.02 12.73
CA ILE A 270 -3.76 6.89 13.02
C ILE A 270 -3.39 7.68 14.27
N GLU A 271 -3.35 8.99 14.15
CA GLU A 271 -3.10 9.89 15.28
C GLU A 271 -4.15 9.66 16.36
N GLY A 272 -3.71 9.57 17.62
CA GLY A 272 -4.60 9.36 18.76
C GLY A 272 -5.05 7.92 19.01
N PHE A 273 -4.75 6.98 18.11
CA PHE A 273 -5.07 5.57 18.37
C PHE A 273 -4.14 5.02 19.47
N PRO A 274 -4.66 4.40 20.54
CA PRO A 274 -3.83 3.94 21.64
C PRO A 274 -2.92 2.77 21.24
N ASN A 275 -1.88 2.53 22.04
CA ASN A 275 -1.10 1.30 21.97
C ASN A 275 -1.96 0.15 22.53
N GLY A 276 -2.70 -0.54 21.66
CA GLY A 276 -3.59 -1.63 22.06
C GLY A 276 -4.79 -1.77 21.13
N THR A 277 -5.91 -2.20 21.69
CA THR A 277 -7.19 -2.32 20.98
C THR A 277 -8.23 -1.40 21.60
N LEU A 278 -9.21 -1.03 20.79
CA LEU A 278 -10.41 -0.33 21.21
C LEU A 278 -11.61 -1.19 20.85
N LEU A 279 -12.64 -1.19 21.71
CA LEU A 279 -13.86 -1.92 21.41
C LEU A 279 -14.69 -1.15 20.37
N GLY A 280 -15.15 -1.85 19.34
CA GLY A 280 -16.00 -1.25 18.32
C GLY A 280 -16.88 -2.26 17.61
N HIS A 281 -17.23 -1.96 16.36
CA HIS A 281 -18.17 -2.75 15.57
C HIS A 281 -17.51 -3.25 14.29
N ARG A 282 -17.49 -4.56 14.09
CA ARG A 282 -16.94 -5.20 12.89
C ARG A 282 -18.05 -5.81 12.05
N ARG A 283 -18.03 -5.54 10.75
CA ARG A 283 -19.03 -6.02 9.77
C ARG A 283 -18.34 -6.59 8.55
N LEU A 284 -18.92 -7.62 7.96
CA LEU A 284 -18.52 -8.18 6.68
C LEU A 284 -19.60 -7.84 5.64
N THR A 285 -19.17 -7.44 4.45
CA THR A 285 -20.03 -7.24 3.27
C THR A 285 -19.43 -8.04 2.12
N GLN A 286 -20.26 -8.75 1.38
CA GLN A 286 -19.86 -9.52 0.20
C GLN A 286 -20.50 -8.86 -1.03
N ASN A 287 -19.71 -8.71 -2.09
CA ASN A 287 -20.13 -8.18 -3.38
C ASN A 287 -19.97 -9.25 -4.46
#